data_AF-A0A2V6HA37-F1
#
_entry.id   AF-A0A2V6HA37-F1
#
_cell.length_a   1.000
_cell.length_b   1.000
_cell.length_c   1.000
_cell.angle_alpha   90.00
_cell.angle_beta   90.00
_cell.angle_gamma   90.00
#
_symmetry.space_group_name_H-M   'P 1'
#
loop_
_entity.id
_entity.type
_entity.pdbx_description
1 polymer ?
#
loop_
_entity_poly.entity_id
_entity_poly.type
_entity_poly.pdbx_seq_one_letter_code
_entity_poly.pdbx_strand_id
1 'polypeptide(L)'
;MIQLKSGIPPASLERSPKPTERRKIEPEKTKNAGLRFERVFSDAAVAPFDQIEWERRTAEINDDSGKVIFKQEDIEVPKSWSALATKIAVSKYFYGDIANGTDPYKGGRETSVRQLIHRVTR
;
A
#
# COMPACT_ATOMS: atom_id res chain seq x y z
N MET A 1 -98.65 -14.08 28.17
CA MET A 1 -97.67 -15.16 27.99
C MET A 1 -97.62 -15.48 26.52
N ILE A 2 -96.51 -15.20 25.81
CA ILE A 2 -96.09 -15.86 24.55
C ILE A 2 -94.63 -15.47 24.30
N GLN A 3 -93.86 -16.48 23.92
CA GLN A 3 -92.41 -16.66 23.87
C GLN A 3 -91.62 -15.63 23.03
N LEU A 4 -90.50 -15.12 23.57
CA LEU A 4 -89.44 -14.49 22.77
C LEU A 4 -88.44 -15.55 22.30
N LYS A 5 -88.13 -15.49 21.01
CA LYS A 5 -87.26 -16.42 20.24
C LYS A 5 -85.82 -16.41 20.77
N SER A 6 -85.22 -17.59 20.84
CA SER A 6 -83.79 -17.82 21.07
C SER A 6 -82.97 -17.33 19.88
N GLY A 7 -82.08 -16.37 20.12
CA GLY A 7 -81.20 -15.79 19.10
C GLY A 7 -79.81 -15.48 19.65
N ILE A 8 -78.82 -15.88 18.83
CA ILE A 8 -77.37 -15.60 18.86
C ILE A 8 -76.52 -16.60 19.67
N PRO A 9 -75.70 -17.46 19.00
CA PRO A 9 -74.70 -18.26 19.68
C PRO A 9 -73.54 -17.38 20.19
N PRO A 10 -72.93 -17.68 21.34
CA PRO A 10 -71.79 -16.91 21.84
C PRO A 10 -70.60 -17.05 20.89
N ALA A 11 -70.00 -15.91 20.55
CA ALA A 11 -68.78 -15.83 19.75
C ALA A 11 -67.68 -16.70 20.39
N SER A 12 -67.20 -17.69 19.64
CA SER A 12 -66.05 -18.49 20.01
C SER A 12 -64.80 -17.59 19.97
N LEU A 13 -64.39 -17.10 21.13
CA LEU A 13 -63.11 -16.44 21.35
C LEU A 13 -62.02 -17.50 21.57
N GLU A 14 -61.75 -18.29 20.54
CA GLU A 14 -60.62 -19.23 20.49
C GLU A 14 -59.55 -18.65 19.56
N ARG A 15 -58.70 -17.77 20.10
CA ARG A 15 -57.35 -17.55 19.56
C ARG A 15 -56.38 -17.25 20.70
N SER A 16 -55.74 -18.29 21.21
CA SER A 16 -54.47 -18.13 21.91
C SER A 16 -53.45 -17.51 20.94
N PRO A 17 -52.72 -16.45 21.30
CA PRO A 17 -51.64 -15.96 20.45
C PRO A 17 -50.53 -17.02 20.43
N LYS A 18 -50.10 -17.42 19.23
CA LYS A 18 -48.87 -18.22 19.07
C LYS A 18 -47.71 -17.47 19.73
N PRO A 19 -46.77 -18.14 20.41
CA PRO A 19 -45.57 -17.47 20.88
C PRO A 19 -44.85 -16.92 19.65
N THR A 20 -44.76 -15.61 19.53
CA THR A 20 -43.91 -14.98 18.52
C THR A 20 -42.48 -15.34 18.90
N GLU A 21 -41.92 -16.34 18.21
CA GLU A 21 -40.50 -16.64 18.27
C GLU A 21 -39.78 -15.34 17.89
N ARG A 22 -39.20 -14.67 18.90
CA ARG A 22 -38.40 -13.47 18.68
C ARG A 22 -37.24 -13.89 17.80
N ARG A 23 -37.36 -13.64 16.50
CA ARG A 23 -36.24 -13.73 15.57
C ARG A 23 -35.17 -12.79 16.12
N LYS A 24 -34.14 -13.35 16.75
CA LYS A 24 -32.92 -12.62 17.05
C LYS A 24 -32.38 -12.18 15.70
N ILE A 25 -32.55 -10.89 15.39
CA ILE A 25 -31.82 -10.25 14.32
C ILE A 25 -30.42 -10.08 14.91
N GLU A 26 -29.58 -11.10 14.76
CA GLU A 26 -28.15 -10.89 14.98
C GLU A 26 -27.72 -9.84 13.94
N PRO A 27 -27.09 -8.73 14.35
CA PRO A 27 -26.56 -7.79 13.39
C PRO A 27 -25.52 -8.56 12.58
N GLU A 28 -25.76 -8.71 11.28
CA GLU A 28 -24.75 -9.17 10.35
C GLU A 28 -23.56 -8.22 10.55
N LYS A 29 -22.48 -8.73 11.14
CA LYS A 29 -21.22 -8.00 11.19
C LYS A 29 -20.77 -7.89 9.74
N THR A 30 -21.12 -6.78 9.10
CA THR A 30 -20.48 -6.34 7.86
C THR A 30 -18.99 -6.29 8.18
N LYS A 31 -18.27 -7.31 7.70
CA LYS A 31 -16.81 -7.33 7.80
C LYS A 31 -16.37 -6.06 7.08
N ASN A 32 -15.83 -5.10 7.82
CA ASN A 32 -15.25 -3.89 7.25
C ASN A 32 -14.12 -4.32 6.32
N ALA A 33 -14.44 -4.51 5.04
CA ALA A 33 -13.44 -4.82 4.04
C ALA A 33 -12.58 -3.55 3.91
N GLY A 34 -11.29 -3.69 4.18
CA GLY A 34 -10.34 -2.59 3.99
C GLY A 34 -10.29 -2.13 2.53
N LEU A 35 -9.62 -1.00 2.30
CA LEU A 35 -9.43 -0.47 0.95
C LEU A 35 -8.75 -1.52 0.06
N ARG A 36 -9.34 -1.75 -1.12
CA ARG A 36 -8.77 -2.60 -2.15
C ARG A 36 -8.22 -1.72 -3.26
N PHE A 37 -6.99 -1.99 -3.65
CA PHE A 37 -6.33 -1.29 -4.74
C PHE A 37 -5.97 -2.30 -5.82
N GLU A 38 -6.31 -1.99 -7.06
CA GLU A 38 -5.84 -2.74 -8.20
C GLU A 38 -4.35 -2.48 -8.43
N ARG A 39 -3.61 -3.52 -8.77
CA ARG A 39 -2.19 -3.42 -9.11
C ARG A 39 -2.08 -3.04 -10.59
N VAL A 40 -1.42 -1.92 -10.87
CA VAL A 40 -1.21 -1.45 -12.25
C VAL A 40 0.23 -1.66 -12.72
N PHE A 41 1.21 -1.35 -11.85
CA PHE A 41 2.66 -1.40 -12.18
C PHE A 41 3.44 -2.42 -11.34
N SER A 42 2.75 -3.37 -10.70
CA SER A 42 3.39 -4.35 -9.82
C SER A 42 2.74 -5.71 -9.96
N ASP A 43 3.56 -6.75 -10.04
CA ASP A 43 3.11 -8.12 -9.79
C ASP A 43 3.13 -8.46 -8.29
N ALA A 44 2.14 -9.22 -7.80
CA ALA A 44 2.13 -9.75 -6.43
C ALA A 44 3.09 -10.94 -6.25
N ALA A 45 3.41 -11.66 -7.32
CA ALA A 45 4.29 -12.83 -7.30
C ALA A 45 5.77 -12.48 -7.42
N VAL A 46 6.12 -11.25 -7.82
CA VAL A 46 7.50 -10.85 -8.11
C VAL A 46 7.90 -9.70 -7.19
N ALA A 47 9.07 -9.78 -6.58
CA ALA A 47 9.60 -8.68 -5.78
C ALA A 47 9.77 -7.42 -6.64
N PRO A 48 9.37 -6.22 -6.17
CA PRO A 48 9.33 -5.02 -7.00
C PRO A 48 10.64 -4.68 -7.72
N PHE A 49 11.78 -4.88 -7.05
CA PHE A 49 13.07 -4.57 -7.67
C PHE A 49 13.52 -5.58 -8.71
N ASP A 50 12.97 -6.79 -8.72
CA ASP A 50 13.30 -7.83 -9.70
C ASP A 50 12.50 -7.64 -11.01
N GLN A 51 11.49 -6.76 -10.99
CA GLN A 51 10.71 -6.38 -12.18
C GLN A 51 11.42 -5.31 -13.05
N ILE A 52 12.57 -4.80 -12.61
CA ILE A 52 13.30 -3.72 -13.26
C ILE A 52 14.72 -4.19 -13.58
N GLU A 53 15.26 -3.79 -14.73
CA GLU A 53 16.68 -3.99 -15.06
C GLU A 53 17.56 -2.91 -14.41
N TRP A 54 18.68 -3.34 -13.85
CA TRP A 54 19.64 -2.50 -13.14
C TRP A 54 20.99 -2.54 -13.82
N GLU A 55 21.72 -1.44 -13.73
CA GLU A 55 23.10 -1.40 -14.19
C GLU A 55 23.94 -0.50 -13.30
N ARG A 56 25.27 -0.71 -13.38
CA ARG A 56 26.23 0.11 -12.66
C ARG A 56 26.75 1.22 -13.55
N ARG A 57 26.75 2.45 -13.03
CA ARG A 57 27.20 3.66 -13.74
C ARG A 57 28.17 4.47 -12.88
N THR A 58 28.79 5.45 -13.50
CA THR A 58 29.47 6.56 -12.80
C THR A 58 28.62 7.82 -12.95
N ALA A 59 28.30 8.46 -11.83
CA ALA A 59 27.68 9.78 -11.83
C ALA A 59 28.77 10.85 -11.70
N GLU A 60 28.93 11.66 -12.75
CA GLU A 60 29.88 12.78 -12.77
C GLU A 60 29.16 14.07 -13.16
N ILE A 61 29.38 15.11 -12.37
CA ILE A 61 28.85 16.46 -12.62
C ILE A 61 30.04 17.40 -12.77
N ASN A 62 30.06 18.12 -13.88
CA ASN A 62 31.08 19.09 -14.25
C ASN A 62 30.50 20.50 -14.18
N ASP A 63 31.34 21.49 -13.88
CA ASP A 63 31.00 22.90 -14.03
C ASP A 63 31.13 23.36 -15.50
N ASP A 64 30.82 24.64 -15.75
CA ASP A 64 30.89 25.25 -17.09
C ASP A 64 32.32 25.30 -17.66
N SER A 65 33.34 25.16 -16.80
CA SER A 65 34.75 25.07 -17.20
C SER A 65 35.18 23.62 -17.48
N GLY A 66 34.29 22.64 -17.32
CA GLY A 66 34.57 21.22 -17.48
C GLY A 66 35.24 20.56 -16.28
N LYS A 67 35.35 21.26 -15.14
CA LYS A 67 35.94 20.70 -13.91
C LYS A 67 34.91 19.83 -13.20
N VAL A 68 35.35 18.65 -12.76
CA VAL A 68 34.54 17.74 -11.95
C VAL A 68 34.27 18.34 -10.58
N ILE A 69 33.00 18.62 -10.29
CA ILE A 69 32.54 19.13 -8.98
C ILE A 69 31.91 18.03 -8.12
N PHE A 70 31.49 16.92 -8.74
CA PHE A 70 30.98 15.75 -8.04
C PHE A 70 31.24 14.51 -8.88
N LYS A 71 31.73 13.45 -8.24
CA LYS A 71 31.90 12.15 -8.88
C LYS A 71 31.61 11.03 -7.89
N GLN A 72 30.82 10.07 -8.31
CA GLN A 72 30.61 8.82 -7.59
C GLN A 72 30.54 7.67 -8.59
N GLU A 73 31.40 6.67 -8.37
CA GLU A 73 31.55 5.51 -9.23
C GLU A 73 30.74 4.32 -8.68
N ASP A 74 30.58 3.30 -9.52
CA ASP A 74 30.02 2.00 -9.14
C ASP A 74 28.63 2.07 -8.50
N ILE A 75 27.81 3.02 -8.95
CA ILE A 75 26.45 3.21 -8.45
C ILE A 75 25.44 2.35 -9.21
N GLU A 76 24.56 1.67 -8.49
CA GLU A 76 23.50 0.86 -9.08
C GLU A 76 22.21 1.69 -9.27
N VAL A 77 21.75 1.77 -10.52
CA VAL A 77 20.58 2.55 -10.92
C VAL A 77 19.71 1.78 -11.91
N PRO A 78 18.42 2.12 -12.06
CA PRO A 78 17.59 1.55 -13.11
C PRO A 78 18.18 1.86 -14.49
N LYS A 79 18.28 0.83 -15.34
CA LYS A 79 18.80 0.97 -16.70
C LYS A 79 17.98 1.92 -17.56
N SER A 80 16.68 2.01 -17.30
CA SER A 80 15.75 2.93 -17.98
C SER A 80 15.98 4.41 -17.67
N TRP A 81 16.76 4.76 -16.64
CA TRP A 81 17.02 6.15 -16.30
C TRP A 81 17.98 6.81 -17.28
N SER A 82 17.71 8.08 -17.58
CA SER A 82 18.67 8.94 -18.29
C SER A 82 19.89 9.24 -17.41
N ALA A 83 21.01 9.61 -18.05
CA ALA A 83 22.21 10.03 -17.33
C ALA A 83 21.93 11.24 -16.40
N LEU A 84 21.03 12.14 -16.80
CA LEU A 84 20.63 13.29 -15.98
C LEU A 84 19.88 12.83 -14.71
N ALA A 85 18.92 11.92 -14.83
CA ALA A 85 18.19 11.37 -13.69
C ALA A 85 19.14 10.68 -12.69
N THR A 86 20.11 9.90 -13.20
CA THR A 86 21.18 9.30 -12.40
C THR A 86 21.98 10.37 -11.63
N LYS A 87 22.46 11.42 -12.32
CA LYS A 87 23.25 12.49 -11.68
C LYS A 87 22.46 13.23 -10.59
N ILE A 88 21.20 13.56 -10.84
CA ILE A 88 20.35 14.26 -9.86
C ILE A 88 20.09 13.36 -8.64
N ALA A 89 19.67 12.11 -8.86
CA ALA A 89 19.40 11.16 -7.78
C ALA A 89 20.62 11.00 -6.86
N VAL A 90 21.79 10.77 -7.45
CA VAL A 90 23.02 10.46 -6.71
C VAL A 90 23.60 11.68 -6.02
N SER A 91 23.56 12.86 -6.64
CA SER A 91 24.10 14.08 -6.02
C SER A 91 23.20 14.68 -4.94
N LYS A 92 21.88 14.49 -5.03
CA LYS A 92 20.91 15.14 -4.14
C LYS A 92 20.25 14.23 -3.12
N TYR A 93 20.06 12.95 -3.44
CA TYR A 93 19.21 12.07 -2.63
C TYR A 93 19.94 10.88 -2.01
N PHE A 94 21.11 10.51 -2.53
CA PHE A 94 21.95 9.50 -1.85
C PHE A 94 22.40 10.05 -0.50
N TYR A 95 22.07 9.30 0.55
CA TYR A 95 22.40 9.62 1.92
C TYR A 95 23.83 9.18 2.28
N GLY A 96 24.38 9.78 3.33
CA GLY A 96 25.69 9.43 3.88
C GLY A 96 26.87 10.16 3.24
N ASP A 97 28.00 10.07 3.91
CA ASP A 97 29.25 10.69 3.51
C ASP A 97 30.19 9.64 2.92
N ILE A 98 30.73 9.92 1.74
CA ILE A 98 31.66 9.01 1.06
C ILE A 98 32.98 8.88 1.83
N ALA A 99 33.34 9.89 2.65
CA ALA A 99 34.50 9.83 3.53
C ALA A 99 34.40 8.70 4.58
N ASN A 100 33.18 8.29 4.93
CA ASN A 100 32.91 7.18 5.84
C ASN A 100 32.78 5.82 5.12
N GLY A 101 33.14 5.75 3.83
CA GLY A 101 33.00 4.57 2.99
C GLY A 101 31.63 4.45 2.32
N THR A 102 31.27 3.24 1.90
CA THR A 102 30.05 2.94 1.11
C THR A 102 29.05 2.05 1.84
N ASP A 103 29.13 1.99 3.19
CA ASP A 103 28.22 1.21 4.03
C ASP A 103 27.22 2.17 4.72
N PRO A 104 25.96 2.27 4.24
CA PRO A 104 24.97 3.20 4.79
C PRO A 104 24.63 2.95 6.26
N TYR A 105 24.78 1.72 6.76
CA TYR A 105 24.49 1.39 8.15
C TYR A 105 25.56 1.94 9.12
N LYS A 106 26.73 2.32 8.61
CA LYS A 106 27.83 2.93 9.37
C LYS A 106 28.00 4.43 9.05
N GLY A 107 27.04 5.04 8.37
CA GLY A 107 27.11 6.44 7.94
C GLY A 107 27.91 6.67 6.65
N GLY A 108 28.32 5.60 5.98
CA GLY A 108 28.88 5.64 4.62
C GLY A 108 27.82 6.03 3.59
N ARG A 109 28.28 6.40 2.39
CA ARG A 109 27.39 6.85 1.32
C ARG A 109 26.63 5.69 0.68
N GLU A 110 25.37 5.92 0.36
CA GLU A 110 24.57 5.03 -0.48
C GLU A 110 25.23 4.85 -1.86
N THR A 111 25.14 3.64 -2.40
CA THR A 111 25.67 3.27 -3.73
C THR A 111 24.60 2.66 -4.62
N SER A 112 23.36 2.50 -4.15
CA SER A 112 22.26 1.98 -4.96
C SER A 112 20.97 2.76 -4.74
N VAL A 113 20.24 3.00 -5.82
CA VAL A 113 18.87 3.57 -5.74
C VAL A 113 17.94 2.63 -4.97
N ARG A 114 18.21 1.32 -4.92
CA ARG A 114 17.46 0.37 -4.06
C ARG A 114 17.58 0.76 -2.59
N GLN A 115 18.79 1.16 -2.14
CA GLN A 115 19.02 1.58 -0.75
C GLN A 115 18.22 2.85 -0.43
N LEU A 116 18.25 3.83 -1.35
CA LEU A 116 17.44 5.06 -1.22
C LEU A 116 15.95 4.73 -1.11
N ILE A 117 15.41 3.90 -2.01
CA ILE A 117 13.98 3.54 -2.00
C ILE A 117 13.63 2.84 -0.70
N HIS A 118 14.41 1.81 -0.31
CA HIS A 118 14.21 1.09 0.95
C HIS A 118 14.22 1.99 2.18
N ARG A 119 15.07 3.03 2.20
CA ARG A 119 15.13 3.99 3.30
C ARG A 119 13.84 4.81 3.42
N VAL A 120 13.20 5.15 2.29
CA VAL A 120 12.00 6.00 2.27
C VAL A 120 10.73 5.20 2.54
N THR A 121 10.67 3.93 2.14
CA THR A 121 9.43 3.14 2.19
C THR A 121 9.23 2.35 3.49
N ARG A 122 10.18 2.37 4.42
CA ARG A 122 10.13 1.58 5.66
C ARG A 122 9.71 2.41 6.87
#